data_AF-A0A096D4P0-F1
#
_entry.id   AF-A0A096D4P0-F1
#
_cell.length_a   1.000
_cell.length_b   1.000
_cell.length_c   1.000
_cell.angle_alpha   90.00
_cell.angle_beta   90.00
_cell.angle_gamma   90.00
#
_symmetry.space_group_name_H-M   'P 1'
#
loop_
_entity.id
_entity.type
_entity.pdbx_description
1 polymer ?
#
loop_
_entity_poly.entity_id
_entity_poly.type
_entity_poly.pdbx_seq_one_letter_code
_entity_poly.pdbx_strand_id
1 'polypeptide(L)' 'MKEIIIEGGKASKERLRSMNVGDVLRQTKLSPFKVDSIRSVVCYVAKENKWKFKTKSNYNKDEIIVKRIQ' A
#
# COMPACT_ATOMS: atom_id res chain seq x y z
N MET A 1 8.45 12.19 7.15
CA MET A 1 7.26 11.50 6.62
C MET A 1 7.33 11.58 5.10
N LYS A 2 7.47 10.47 4.39
CA LYS A 2 7.54 10.46 2.93
C LYS A 2 6.27 9.84 2.35
N GLU A 3 5.66 10.53 1.39
CA GLU A 3 4.59 9.97 0.57
C GLU A 3 5.22 9.31 -0.65
N ILE A 4 4.90 8.03 -0.87
CA ILE A 4 5.35 7.24 -2.01
C ILE A 4 4.15 7.05 -2.92
N ILE A 5 4.14 7.70 -4.08
CA ILE A 5 3.05 7.59 -5.05
C ILE A 5 3.45 6.57 -6.12
N ILE A 6 2.59 5.58 -6.37
CA ILE A 6 2.73 4.61 -7.45
C ILE A 6 1.56 4.79 -8.42
N GLU A 7 1.87 5.11 -9.67
CA GLU A 7 0.88 5.06 -10.75
C GLU A 7 1.04 3.75 -11.54
N GLY A 8 -0.06 3.14 -12.00
CA GLY A 8 0.02 2.04 -12.98
C GLY A 8 0.14 0.62 -12.41
N GLY A 9 -0.18 0.41 -11.13
CA GLY A 9 -0.68 -0.91 -10.70
C GLY A 9 0.31 -1.97 -10.21
N LYS A 10 1.52 -1.62 -9.73
CA LYS A 10 2.32 -2.57 -8.92
C LYS A 10 2.95 -1.89 -7.70
N ALA A 11 2.35 -2.09 -6.52
CA ALA A 11 3.09 -1.99 -5.27
C ALA A 11 3.95 -3.25 -5.16
N SER A 12 5.21 -3.18 -5.60
CA SER A 12 6.12 -4.31 -5.48
C SER A 12 6.45 -4.57 -4.01
N LYS A 13 6.68 -5.84 -3.64
CA LYS A 13 7.02 -6.23 -2.27
C LYS A 13 8.28 -5.50 -1.78
N GLU A 14 9.22 -5.31 -2.69
CA GLU A 14 10.49 -4.62 -2.46
C GLU A 14 10.26 -3.15 -2.07
N ARG A 15 9.34 -2.46 -2.76
CA ARG A 15 8.95 -1.08 -2.42
C ARG A 15 8.32 -1.00 -1.04
N LEU A 16 7.43 -1.93 -0.70
CA LEU A 16 6.80 -2.01 0.62
C LEU A 16 7.85 -2.25 1.72
N ARG A 17 8.83 -3.12 1.48
CA ARG A 17 9.91 -3.42 2.43
C ARG A 17 10.81 -2.20 2.72
N SER A 18 10.88 -1.25 1.78
CA SER A 18 11.66 -0.01 1.96
C SER A 18 10.90 1.09 2.73
N MET A 19 9.63 0.89 3.09
CA MET A 19 8.85 1.89 3.82
C MET A 19 9.30 2.00 5.27
N ASN A 20 9.45 3.23 5.76
CA ASN A 20 9.70 3.50 7.18
C ASN A 20 8.39 3.68 7.96
N VAL A 21 8.47 3.64 9.28
CA VAL A 21 7.32 3.98 10.14
C VAL A 21 6.89 5.42 9.85
N GLY A 22 5.58 5.60 9.66
CA GLY A 22 4.99 6.89 9.32
C GLY A 22 4.90 7.19 7.83
N ASP A 23 5.57 6.41 6.97
CA ASP A 23 5.46 6.58 5.52
C ASP A 23 4.07 6.17 5.01
N VAL A 24 3.66 6.86 3.95
CA VAL A 24 2.38 6.66 3.29
C VAL A 24 2.64 6.21 1.86
N LEU A 25 2.18 5.01 1.53
CA LEU A 25 2.12 4.54 0.15
C LEU A 25 0.75 4.87 -0.41
N ARG A 26 0.72 5.65 -1.48
CA ARG A 26 -0.50 5.97 -2.22
C ARG A 26 -0.39 5.37 -3.61
N GLN A 27 -1.42 4.66 -4.03
CA GLN A 27 -1.45 4.09 -5.37
C GLN A 27 -2.74 4.49 -6.06
N THR A 28 -2.62 5.07 -7.25
CA THR A 28 -3.70 5.70 -8.00
C THR A 28 -3.90 4.97 -9.35
N LYS A 29 -5.07 5.18 -9.98
CA LYS A 29 -5.44 4.61 -11.29
C LYS A 29 -5.43 3.06 -11.28
N LEU A 30 -5.93 2.47 -10.20
CA LEU A 30 -6.15 1.03 -10.04
C LEU A 30 -7.52 0.59 -10.52
N SER A 31 -7.59 -0.53 -11.26
CA SER A 31 -8.87 -1.21 -11.43
C SER A 31 -9.34 -1.83 -10.10
N PRO A 32 -10.65 -2.02 -9.87
CA PRO A 32 -11.19 -2.60 -8.64
C PRO A 32 -10.52 -3.93 -8.25
N PHE A 33 -10.29 -4.82 -9.23
CA PHE A 33 -9.61 -6.10 -9.04
C PHE A 33 -8.15 -5.96 -8.57
N LYS A 34 -7.47 -4.87 -8.92
CA LYS A 34 -6.09 -4.61 -8.48
C LYS A 34 -6.04 -4.10 -7.04
N VAL A 35 -7.07 -3.39 -6.55
CA VAL A 35 -7.13 -2.89 -5.18
C VAL A 35 -7.01 -4.04 -4.16
N ASP A 36 -7.75 -5.13 -4.37
CA ASP A 36 -7.72 -6.28 -3.48
C ASP A 36 -6.39 -7.05 -3.55
N SER A 37 -5.82 -7.17 -4.75
CA SER A 37 -4.49 -7.76 -4.93
C SER A 37 -3.41 -6.99 -4.16
N ILE A 38 -3.41 -5.66 -4.26
CA ILE A 38 -2.45 -4.80 -3.56
C ILE A 38 -2.65 -4.89 -2.05
N ARG A 39 -3.90 -4.86 -1.58
CA ARG A 39 -4.21 -5.04 -0.15
C ARG A 39 -3.67 -6.37 0.37
N SER A 40 -3.80 -7.45 -0.40
CA SER A 40 -3.26 -8.77 -0.06
C SER A 40 -1.73 -8.75 0.04
N VAL A 41 -1.04 -8.15 -0.93
CA VAL A 41 0.43 -8.01 -0.90
C VAL A 41 0.91 -7.21 0.32
N VAL A 42 0.22 -6.11 0.63
CA VAL A 42 0.51 -5.27 1.80
C VAL A 42 0.34 -6.05 3.10
N CYS A 43 -0.78 -6.77 3.24
CA CYS A 43 -1.04 -7.62 4.40
C CYS A 43 0.02 -8.72 4.55
N TYR A 44 0.43 -9.34 3.45
CA TYR A 44 1.46 -10.37 3.44
C TYR A 44 2.81 -9.81 3.92
N VAL A 45 3.30 -8.74 3.31
CA VAL A 45 4.60 -8.12 3.67
C VAL A 45 4.57 -7.65 5.12
N ALA A 46 3.47 -7.06 5.57
CA ALA A 46 3.35 -6.62 6.94
C ALA A 46 3.35 -7.77 7.94
N LYS A 47 2.70 -8.91 7.61
CA LYS A 47 2.74 -10.12 8.43
C LYS A 47 4.16 -10.68 8.52
N GLU A 48 4.90 -10.76 7.41
CA GLU A 48 6.29 -11.20 7.40
C GLU A 48 7.18 -10.33 8.30
N ASN A 49 6.98 -9.01 8.27
CA ASN A 49 7.83 -8.07 9.00
C ASN A 49 7.28 -7.67 10.39
N LYS A 50 6.17 -8.27 10.84
CA LYS A 50 5.46 -7.91 12.08
C LYS A 50 5.10 -6.41 12.17
N TRP A 51 4.75 -5.81 11.04
CA TRP A 51 4.39 -4.39 10.97
C TRP A 51 2.91 -4.18 11.20
N LYS A 52 2.58 -3.07 11.86
CA LYS A 52 1.22 -2.55 11.87
C LYS A 52 1.05 -1.58 10.71
N PHE A 53 -0.12 -1.63 10.09
CA PHE A 53 -0.45 -0.79 8.96
C PHE A 53 -1.94 -0.45 9.00
N LYS A 54 -2.29 0.69 8.41
CA LYS A 54 -3.67 1.09 8.17
C LYS A 54 -3.87 1.24 6.67
N THR A 55 -4.86 0.55 6.13
CA THR A 55 -5.25 0.71 4.72
C THR A 55 -6.54 1.50 4.61
N LYS A 56 -6.63 2.34 3.58
CA LYS A 56 -7.87 2.98 3.16
C LYS A 56 -7.98 2.80 1.65
N SER A 57 -9.03 2.14 1.19
CA SER A 57 -9.35 2.01 -0.24
C SER A 57 -10.49 2.94 -0.61
N ASN A 58 -10.42 3.54 -1.79
CA ASN A 58 -11.52 4.26 -2.41
C ASN A 58 -11.69 3.74 -3.84
N TYR A 59 -12.70 2.89 -4.04
CA TYR A 59 -13.03 2.29 -5.33
C TYR A 59 -13.50 3.31 -6.36
N ASN A 60 -14.04 4.46 -5.95
CA ASN A 60 -14.49 5.52 -6.86
C ASN A 60 -13.34 6.43 -7.32
N LYS A 61 -12.19 6.40 -6.63
CA LYS A 61 -10.99 7.19 -6.97
C LYS A 61 -9.84 6.29 -7.42
N ASP A 62 -10.08 5.00 -7.61
CA ASP A 62 -9.08 4.03 -8.03
C ASP A 62 -7.82 4.09 -7.17
N GLU A 63 -8.02 4.28 -5.86
CA GLU A 63 -6.95 4.66 -4.93
C GLU A 63 -6.87 3.74 -3.71
N ILE A 64 -5.64 3.36 -3.33
CA ILE A 64 -5.33 2.76 -2.03
C ILE A 64 -4.23 3.54 -1.32
N ILE A 65 -4.46 3.82 -0.05
CA ILE A 65 -3.50 4.45 0.85
C ILE A 65 -3.12 3.45 1.92
N VAL A 66 -1.83 3.21 2.10
CA VAL A 66 -1.26 2.37 3.14
C VAL A 66 -0.33 3.20 3.98
N LYS A 67 -0.59 3.24 5.29
CA LYS A 67 0.28 3.91 6.26
C LYS A 67 0.91 2.89 7.18
N ARG A 68 2.25 2.82 7.23
CA ARG A 68 2.96 2.02 8.23
C ARG A 68 2.91 2.75 9.57
N ILE A 69 2.54 2.04 10.63
CA ILE A 69 2.39 2.57 11.99
C ILE A 69 3.18 1.70 12.99
N GLN A 70 3.50 2.25 14.17
CA GLN A 70 4.18 1.56 15.27
C GLN A 70 3.22 0.63 16.04
#